data_AF-A0A353T9W2-F1
#
_entry.id   AF-A0A353T9W2-F1
#
_cell.length_a   1.000
_cell.length_b   1.000
_cell.length_c   1.000
_cell.angle_alpha   90.00
_cell.angle_beta   90.00
_cell.angle_gamma   90.00
#
_symmetry.space_group_name_H-M   'P 1'
#
loop_
_entity.id
_entity.type
_entity.pdbx_description
1 polymer ?
#
loop_
_entity_poly.entity_id
_entity_poly.type
_entity_poly.pdbx_seq_one_letter_code
_entity_poly.pdbx_strand_id
1 'polypeptide(L)'
;MKVQCSQCQEIVEIPDGYAGKHVKCQKCGQSFIASHKYIYEDSSAGFWAFRTMLTTKLIIIIFPVWCIITGLVAIGWIVKMASGPYDVQSKLLKIAIAIFVWLLNVCAFRVVCEGVIVIYRIHDTLEEIRKK
;
A
#
# COMPACT_ATOMS: atom_id res chain seq x y z
N MET A 1 -14.09 25.63 -18.23
CA MET A 1 -12.78 25.13 -17.75
C MET A 1 -12.03 26.16 -16.90
N LYS A 2 -11.22 25.71 -15.92
CA LYS A 2 -10.31 26.55 -15.12
C LYS A 2 -8.89 26.43 -15.67
N VAL A 3 -8.22 27.55 -15.91
CA VAL A 3 -6.85 27.55 -16.45
C VAL A 3 -5.99 28.53 -15.68
N GLN A 4 -4.75 28.14 -15.41
CA GLN A 4 -3.80 28.96 -14.68
C GLN A 4 -3.01 29.85 -15.64
N CYS A 5 -3.01 31.17 -15.41
CA CYS A 5 -2.18 32.08 -16.18
C CYS A 5 -0.69 31.81 -15.92
N SER A 6 0.13 31.67 -16.95
CA SER A 6 1.56 31.36 -16.84
C SER A 6 2.41 32.46 -16.18
N GLN A 7 1.84 33.64 -15.97
CA GLN A 7 2.58 34.85 -15.59
C GLN A 7 2.20 35.34 -14.20
N CYS A 8 0.90 35.40 -13.89
CA CYS A 8 0.41 35.80 -12.57
C CYS A 8 -0.13 34.64 -11.72
N GLN A 9 -0.14 33.41 -12.26
CA GLN A 9 -0.65 32.20 -11.60
C GLN A 9 -2.13 32.24 -11.17
N GLU A 10 -2.88 33.25 -11.58
CA GLU A 10 -4.31 33.39 -11.32
C GLU A 10 -5.11 32.29 -12.06
N ILE A 11 -6.12 31.74 -11.40
CA ILE A 11 -7.05 30.76 -11.99
C ILE A 11 -8.17 31.53 -12.68
N VAL A 12 -8.24 31.43 -14.01
CA VAL A 12 -9.27 32.08 -14.82
C VAL A 12 -10.26 31.04 -15.30
N GLU A 13 -11.55 31.30 -15.09
CA GLU A 13 -12.63 30.51 -15.68
C GLU A 13 -12.92 30.99 -17.10
N ILE A 14 -12.85 30.06 -18.06
CA ILE A 14 -13.17 30.32 -19.47
C ILE A 14 -14.10 29.24 -20.03
N PRO A 15 -14.95 29.58 -21.02
CA PRO A 15 -15.82 28.60 -21.66
C PRO A 15 -15.02 27.54 -22.42
N ASP A 16 -15.52 26.31 -22.49
CA ASP A 16 -14.77 25.17 -23.02
C ASP A 16 -14.44 25.30 -24.53
N GLY A 17 -15.22 26.10 -25.28
CA GLY A 17 -14.96 26.43 -26.69
C GLY A 17 -13.72 27.30 -26.96
N TYR A 18 -12.99 27.68 -25.90
CA TYR A 18 -11.74 28.44 -25.97
C TYR A 18 -10.47 27.58 -25.80
N ALA A 19 -10.61 26.26 -25.64
CA ALA A 19 -9.46 25.36 -25.62
C ALA A 19 -8.60 25.52 -26.89
N GLY A 20 -7.29 25.70 -26.71
CA GLY A 20 -6.32 25.93 -27.79
C GLY A 20 -6.29 27.36 -28.35
N LYS A 21 -7.14 28.28 -27.87
CA LYS A 21 -7.17 29.68 -28.32
C LYS A 21 -6.36 30.60 -27.40
N HIS A 22 -5.90 31.73 -27.94
CA HIS A 22 -5.27 32.79 -27.16
C HIS A 22 -6.33 33.54 -26.35
N VAL A 23 -6.16 33.54 -25.03
CA VAL A 23 -7.00 34.27 -24.07
C VAL A 23 -6.17 35.29 -23.31
N LYS A 24 -6.76 36.45 -22.97
CA LYS A 24 -6.11 37.48 -22.16
C LYS A 24 -6.46 37.28 -20.69
N CYS A 25 -5.44 37.31 -19.82
CA CYS A 25 -5.65 37.34 -18.39
C CYS A 25 -6.26 38.69 -17.97
N GLN A 26 -7.34 38.68 -17.19
CA GLN A 26 -7.98 39.90 -16.68
C GLN A 26 -7.11 40.63 -15.63
N LYS A 27 -6.17 39.92 -14.99
CA LYS A 27 -5.35 40.46 -13.89
C LYS A 27 -4.03 41.07 -14.37
N CYS A 28 -3.29 40.38 -15.24
CA CYS A 28 -1.99 40.86 -15.75
C CYS A 28 -2.03 41.37 -17.20
N GLY A 29 -3.16 41.21 -17.90
CA GLY A 29 -3.32 41.65 -19.30
C GLY A 29 -2.60 40.79 -20.33
N GLN A 30 -1.79 39.80 -19.91
CA GLN A 30 -0.98 38.99 -20.81
C GLN A 30 -1.82 37.93 -21.53
N SER A 31 -1.47 37.68 -22.80
CA SER A 31 -2.11 36.64 -23.61
C SER A 31 -1.41 35.30 -23.43
N PHE A 32 -2.18 34.23 -23.23
CA PHE A 32 -1.69 32.86 -23.12
C PHE A 32 -2.62 31.89 -23.83
N ILE A 33 -2.11 30.73 -24.23
CA ILE A 33 -2.91 29.69 -24.88
C ILE A 33 -3.68 28.94 -23.79
N ALA A 34 -5.00 28.88 -23.92
CA ALA A 34 -5.85 28.08 -23.06
C ALA A 34 -5.66 26.58 -23.36
N SER A 35 -4.56 25.99 -22.89
CA SER A 35 -4.37 24.54 -22.97
C SER A 35 -5.13 23.86 -21.84
N HIS A 36 -5.60 22.64 -22.09
CA HIS A 36 -6.12 21.74 -21.05
C HIS A 36 -4.97 21.33 -20.12
N LYS A 37 -4.51 22.26 -19.28
CA LYS A 37 -3.69 21.90 -18.13
C LYS A 37 -4.69 21.44 -17.07
N TYR A 38 -4.95 20.14 -17.04
CA TYR A 38 -5.67 19.52 -15.93
C TYR A 38 -4.93 19.91 -14.65
N ILE A 39 -5.48 20.87 -13.91
CA ILE A 39 -5.12 21.10 -12.51
C ILE A 39 -5.68 19.86 -11.81
N TYR A 40 -4.88 18.80 -11.78
CA TYR A 40 -5.13 17.68 -10.88
C TYR A 40 -4.97 18.28 -9.48
N GLU A 41 -6.11 18.67 -8.89
CA GLU A 41 -6.20 18.90 -7.46
C GLU A 41 -5.88 17.55 -6.83
N ASP A 42 -4.63 17.43 -6.39
CA ASP A 42 -4.02 16.19 -5.95
C ASP A 42 -4.66 15.73 -4.65
N SER A 43 -5.87 15.16 -4.76
CA SER A 43 -6.58 14.42 -3.72
C SER A 43 -5.82 13.14 -3.34
N SER A 44 -4.69 12.84 -3.97
CA SER A 44 -3.79 11.77 -3.55
C SER A 44 -2.81 12.22 -2.46
N ALA A 45 -2.48 13.52 -2.31
CA ALA A 45 -1.57 13.98 -1.27
C ALA A 45 -2.05 13.67 0.18
N GLY A 46 -3.36 13.65 0.41
CA GLY A 46 -3.96 13.18 1.67
C GLY A 46 -4.08 11.65 1.78
N PHE A 47 -4.14 10.95 0.64
CA PHE A 47 -4.41 9.50 0.56
C PHE A 47 -3.12 8.64 0.62
N TRP A 48 -2.00 9.17 0.13
CA TRP A 48 -0.67 8.58 0.27
C TRP A 48 -0.18 8.55 1.73
N ALA A 49 -0.62 9.51 2.57
CA ALA A 49 -0.34 9.52 4.01
C ALA A 49 -1.08 8.40 4.76
N PHE A 50 -2.30 8.06 4.34
CA PHE A 50 -3.06 6.97 4.95
C PHE A 50 -2.50 5.60 4.55
N ARG A 51 -2.09 5.40 3.29
CA ARG A 51 -1.52 4.13 2.81
C ARG A 51 -0.14 3.83 3.41
N THR A 52 0.75 4.82 3.50
CA THR A 52 2.06 4.63 4.15
C THR A 52 1.94 4.46 5.66
N MET A 53 0.92 5.07 6.31
CA MET A 53 0.63 4.80 7.72
C MET A 53 -0.03 3.44 7.95
N LEU A 54 -1.05 3.04 7.18
CA LEU A 54 -1.81 1.82 7.48
C LEU A 54 -1.00 0.57 7.20
N THR A 55 -0.39 0.42 6.01
CA THR A 55 0.33 -0.83 5.67
C THR A 55 1.61 -1.01 6.47
N THR A 56 2.38 0.06 6.69
CA THR A 56 3.63 -0.03 7.47
C THR A 56 3.34 -0.27 8.94
N LYS A 57 2.38 0.46 9.55
CA LYS A 57 2.07 0.29 10.98
C LYS A 57 1.32 -1.02 11.26
N LEU A 58 0.43 -1.45 10.36
CA LEU A 58 -0.33 -2.69 10.53
C LEU A 58 0.55 -3.92 10.39
N ILE A 59 1.49 -3.96 9.44
CA ILE A 59 2.52 -5.02 9.38
C ILE A 59 3.41 -4.98 10.62
N ILE A 60 3.85 -3.79 11.05
CA ILE A 60 4.69 -3.65 12.25
C ILE A 60 3.99 -4.18 13.52
N ILE A 61 2.66 -4.13 13.61
CA ILE A 61 1.92 -4.58 14.80
C ILE A 61 1.43 -6.02 14.66
N ILE A 62 0.81 -6.38 13.53
CA ILE A 62 0.22 -7.71 13.33
C ILE A 62 1.31 -8.79 13.24
N PHE A 63 2.43 -8.50 12.58
CA PHE A 63 3.52 -9.47 12.43
C PHE A 63 4.13 -9.94 13.77
N PRO A 64 4.55 -9.05 14.70
CA PRO A 64 5.07 -9.51 15.99
C PRO A 64 4.00 -10.19 16.84
N VAL A 65 2.75 -9.74 16.80
CA VAL A 65 1.65 -10.43 17.50
C VAL A 65 1.49 -11.85 16.98
N TRP A 66 1.50 -12.05 15.66
CA TRP A 66 1.45 -13.38 15.04
C TRP A 66 2.66 -14.24 15.39
N CYS A 67 3.87 -13.68 15.37
CA CYS A 67 5.09 -14.37 15.78
C CYS A 67 5.06 -14.81 17.25
N ILE A 68 4.53 -13.96 18.15
CA ILE A 68 4.38 -14.30 19.57
C ILE A 68 3.38 -15.45 19.73
N ILE A 69 2.20 -15.36 19.12
CA ILE A 69 1.16 -16.40 19.24
C ILE A 69 1.68 -17.73 18.69
N THR A 70 2.22 -17.74 17.48
CA THR A 70 2.75 -18.96 16.87
C THR A 70 3.96 -19.51 17.60
N GLY A 71 4.81 -18.64 18.16
CA GLY A 71 5.94 -19.03 19.01
C GLY A 71 5.51 -19.71 20.29
N LEU A 72 4.51 -19.17 21.00
CA LEU A 72 3.96 -19.81 22.21
C LEU A 72 3.35 -21.18 21.91
N VAL A 73 2.63 -21.31 20.80
CA VAL A 73 2.11 -22.60 20.33
C VAL A 73 3.26 -23.56 20.05
N ALA A 74 4.28 -23.14 19.30
CA ALA A 74 5.44 -23.97 18.97
C ALA A 74 6.18 -24.47 20.23
N ILE A 75 6.38 -23.60 21.23
CA ILE A 75 6.98 -23.97 22.52
C ILE A 75 6.14 -25.04 23.22
N GLY A 76 4.81 -24.87 23.27
CA GLY A 76 3.91 -25.87 23.87
C GLY A 76 4.02 -27.24 23.20
N TRP A 77 4.11 -27.26 21.87
CA TRP A 77 4.35 -28.49 21.10
C TRP A 77 5.70 -29.12 21.41
N ILE A 78 6.77 -28.33 21.48
CA ILE A 78 8.12 -28.82 21.80
C ILE A 78 8.16 -29.44 23.20
N VAL A 79 7.57 -28.79 24.21
CA VAL A 79 7.51 -29.30 25.59
C VAL A 79 6.75 -30.63 25.64
N LYS A 80 5.60 -30.73 24.94
CA LYS A 80 4.82 -31.96 24.87
C LYS A 80 5.56 -33.10 24.16
N MET A 81 6.38 -32.79 23.15
CA MET A 81 7.21 -33.79 22.47
C MET A 81 8.39 -34.24 23.34
N ALA A 82 8.96 -33.35 24.15
CA ALA A 82 10.09 -33.65 25.02
C ALA A 82 9.72 -34.63 26.15
N SER A 83 8.52 -34.49 26.74
CA SER A 83 8.02 -35.33 27.84
C SER A 83 7.52 -36.71 27.42
N GLY A 84 7.36 -36.99 26.12
CA GLY A 84 6.89 -38.28 25.63
C GLY A 84 7.92 -39.41 25.76
N PRO A 85 7.48 -40.68 25.81
CA PRO A 85 8.33 -41.88 25.97
C PRO A 85 9.12 -42.28 24.71
N TYR A 86 9.39 -41.34 23.81
CA TYR A 86 10.06 -41.61 22.53
C TYR A 86 11.57 -41.85 22.69
N ASP A 87 12.16 -42.59 21.75
CA ASP A 87 13.60 -42.84 21.69
C ASP A 87 14.37 -41.57 21.29
N VAL A 88 15.60 -41.40 21.80
CA VAL A 88 16.38 -40.14 21.75
C VAL A 88 16.59 -39.65 20.31
N GLN A 89 16.89 -40.57 19.38
CA GLN A 89 17.13 -40.23 17.97
C GLN A 89 15.86 -39.72 17.29
N SER A 90 14.69 -40.27 17.63
CA SER A 90 13.40 -39.85 17.09
C SER A 90 12.91 -38.52 17.68
N LYS A 91 13.36 -38.16 18.89
CA LYS A 91 13.03 -36.87 19.53
C LYS A 91 13.69 -35.69 18.81
N LEU A 92 14.99 -35.78 18.53
CA LEU A 92 15.73 -34.71 17.86
C LEU A 92 15.16 -34.42 16.46
N LEU A 93 14.84 -35.46 15.69
CA LEU A 93 14.26 -35.31 14.36
C LEU A 93 12.91 -34.59 14.40
N LYS A 94 12.02 -34.97 15.33
CA LYS A 94 10.70 -34.34 15.48
C LYS A 94 10.80 -32.87 15.90
N ILE A 95 11.72 -32.55 16.80
CA ILE A 95 11.96 -31.16 17.21
C ILE A 95 12.49 -30.33 16.04
N ALA A 96 13.45 -30.85 15.26
CA ALA A 96 13.98 -30.17 14.08
C ALA A 96 12.88 -29.90 13.03
N ILE A 97 12.01 -30.88 12.77
CA ILE A 97 10.86 -30.71 11.87
C ILE A 97 9.89 -29.66 12.42
N ALA A 98 9.60 -29.66 13.73
CA ALA A 98 8.71 -28.68 14.34
C ALA A 98 9.25 -27.24 14.19
N ILE A 99 10.55 -27.03 14.41
CA ILE A 99 11.21 -25.74 14.21
C ILE A 99 11.16 -25.32 12.73
N PHE A 100 11.44 -26.25 11.82
CA PHE A 100 11.41 -25.99 10.38
C PHE A 100 10.00 -25.58 9.91
N VAL A 101 8.96 -26.30 10.34
CA VAL A 101 7.56 -25.97 10.05
C VAL A 101 7.18 -24.61 10.64
N TRP A 102 7.63 -24.29 11.85
CA TRP A 102 7.40 -22.99 12.45
C TRP A 102 8.03 -21.85 11.65
N LEU A 103 9.28 -22.01 11.20
CA LEU A 103 9.95 -21.03 10.33
C LEU A 103 9.24 -20.86 8.98
N LEU A 104 8.82 -21.96 8.35
CA LEU A 104 8.05 -21.91 7.12
C LEU A 104 6.72 -21.18 7.30
N ASN A 105 6.04 -21.36 8.43
CA ASN A 105 4.80 -20.65 8.73
C ASN A 105 5.03 -19.13 8.85
N VAL A 106 6.10 -18.71 9.52
CA VAL A 106 6.47 -17.27 9.62
C VAL A 106 6.79 -16.69 8.24
N CYS A 107 7.55 -17.42 7.40
CA CYS A 107 7.84 -17.01 6.03
C CYS A 107 6.59 -16.94 5.15
N ALA A 108 5.72 -17.94 5.21
CA ALA A 108 4.48 -18.00 4.44
C ALA A 108 3.56 -16.83 4.80
N PHE A 109 3.42 -16.52 6.09
CA PHE A 109 2.62 -15.38 6.54
C PHE A 109 3.13 -14.06 5.94
N ARG A 110 4.46 -13.86 5.90
CA ARG A 110 5.05 -12.69 5.24
C ARG A 110 4.69 -12.61 3.75
N VAL A 111 4.79 -13.72 3.03
CA VAL A 111 4.44 -13.77 1.61
C VAL A 111 2.95 -13.46 1.38
N VAL A 112 2.07 -13.97 2.24
CA VAL A 112 0.63 -13.67 2.17
C VAL A 112 0.37 -12.18 2.40
N CYS A 113 1.02 -11.55 3.39
CA CYS A 113 0.88 -10.12 3.64
C CYS A 113 1.30 -9.28 2.43
N GLU A 114 2.45 -9.58 1.81
CA GLU A 114 2.90 -8.90 0.58
C GLU A 114 1.95 -9.16 -0.60
N GLY A 115 1.44 -10.39 -0.74
CA GLY A 115 0.48 -10.74 -1.80
C GLY A 115 -0.83 -9.97 -1.69
N VAL A 116 -1.37 -9.81 -0.48
CA VAL A 116 -2.57 -9.02 -0.24
C VAL A 116 -2.35 -7.56 -0.65
N ILE A 117 -1.18 -6.98 -0.35
CA ILE A 117 -0.83 -5.60 -0.77
C ILE A 117 -0.86 -5.47 -2.29
N VAL A 118 -0.27 -6.44 -3.01
CA VAL A 118 -0.27 -6.44 -4.48
C VAL A 118 -1.68 -6.55 -5.04
N ILE A 119 -2.54 -7.40 -4.48
CA ILE A 119 -3.94 -7.56 -4.93
C ILE A 119 -4.72 -6.25 -4.78
N TYR A 120 -4.62 -5.58 -3.62
CA TYR A 120 -5.27 -4.29 -3.42
C TYR A 120 -4.78 -3.23 -4.42
N ARG A 121 -3.48 -3.23 -4.75
CA ARG A 121 -2.92 -2.33 -5.77
C ARG A 121 -3.54 -2.56 -7.15
N ILE A 122 -3.73 -3.82 -7.54
CA ILE A 122 -4.36 -4.17 -8.82
C ILE A 122 -5.81 -3.72 -8.83
N HIS A 123 -6.57 -3.99 -7.77
CA HIS A 123 -7.97 -3.59 -7.66
C HIS A 123 -8.14 -2.08 -7.84
N ASP A 124 -7.34 -1.27 -7.13
CA ASP A 124 -7.41 0.19 -7.25
C ASP A 124 -7.08 0.69 -8.65
N THR A 125 -6.06 0.10 -9.29
CA THR A 125 -5.69 0.46 -10.66
C THR A 125 -6.82 0.18 -11.64
N LEU A 126 -7.52 -0.95 -11.46
CA LEU A 126 -8.69 -1.30 -12.27
C LEU A 126 -9.87 -0.35 -12.02
N GLU A 127 -10.09 0.06 -10.77
CA GLU A 127 -11.17 0.99 -10.42
C GLU A 127 -10.93 2.40 -10.98
N GLU A 128 -9.67 2.85 -11.04
CA GLU A 128 -9.32 4.11 -11.69
C GLU A 128 -9.61 4.06 -13.20
N ILE A 129 -9.24 2.97 -13.88
CA ILE A 129 -9.50 2.78 -15.31
C ILE A 129 -11.01 2.74 -15.58
N ARG A 130 -11.80 2.14 -14.68
CA ARG A 130 -13.26 2.05 -14.81
C ARG A 130 -13.98 3.40 -14.76
N LYS A 131 -13.41 4.38 -14.05
CA LYS A 131 -14.02 5.71 -13.84
C LYS A 131 -13.66 6.73 -14.93
N LYS A 132 -12.70 6.40 -15.80
CA LYS A 132 -12.33 7.18 -17.00
C LYS A 132 -13.12 6.69 -18.22
#